data_AF-A0A836UAK8-F1
#
_entry.id   AF-A0A836UAK8-F1
#
_cell.length_a   1.000
_cell.length_b   1.000
_cell.length_c   1.000
_cell.angle_alpha   90.00
_cell.angle_beta   90.00
_cell.angle_gamma   90.00
#
_symmetry.space_group_name_H-M   'P 1'
#
loop_
_entity.id
_entity.type
_entity.pdbx_description
1 polymer ?
#
loop_
_entity_poly.entity_id
_entity_poly.type
_entity_poly.pdbx_seq_one_letter_code
_entity_poly.pdbx_strand_id
1 'polypeptide(L)'
;MAWAIEWGSQWGERAPTDFENETLLHPEAGRVAPGLVLARAYEHLASCYGDWKVAHRGRIYYHRDIDADDRILAYTRYTASAALVAVHNLDIHRSRRVTIPLDWLPWTPQKSDLVFDSYAQLGLTTTDAESDPTQQGARIGVAPLQTRLYRLSATLS
;
A
#
# COMPACT_ATOMS: atom_id res chain seq x y z
N MET A 1 -19.20 -3.55 1.25
CA MET A 1 -18.27 -2.67 1.98
C MET A 1 -18.19 -1.38 1.18
N ALA A 2 -18.56 -0.23 1.77
CA ALA A 2 -18.54 1.05 1.07
C ALA A 2 -17.13 1.65 1.21
N TRP A 3 -16.44 1.82 0.09
CA TRP A 3 -15.27 2.68 0.01
C TRP A 3 -15.80 4.05 -0.36
N ALA A 4 -15.67 5.04 0.52
CA ALA A 4 -15.88 6.42 0.14
C ALA A 4 -14.62 6.91 -0.58
N ILE A 5 -14.34 6.36 -1.77
CA ILE A 5 -13.50 7.08 -2.72
C ILE A 5 -14.42 8.16 -3.25
N GLU A 6 -14.11 9.42 -2.91
CA GLU A 6 -14.79 10.56 -3.51
C GLU A 6 -14.70 10.43 -5.03
N TRP A 7 -15.86 10.47 -5.70
CA TRP A 7 -15.92 10.33 -7.15
C TRP A 7 -15.07 11.45 -7.77
N GLY A 8 -14.06 11.09 -8.57
CA GLY A 8 -12.99 12.02 -8.97
C GLY A 8 -11.60 11.56 -8.55
N SER A 9 -11.46 11.08 -7.31
CA SER A 9 -10.15 10.74 -6.73
C SER A 9 -9.46 9.57 -7.45
N GLN A 10 -10.23 8.61 -7.97
CA GLN A 10 -9.69 7.43 -8.65
C GLN A 10 -8.98 7.74 -9.98
N TRP A 11 -9.27 8.87 -10.63
CA TRP A 11 -8.53 9.34 -11.81
C TRP A 11 -7.71 10.61 -11.55
N GLY A 12 -7.70 11.08 -10.30
CA GLY A 12 -6.97 12.27 -9.90
C GLY A 12 -7.58 13.53 -10.53
N GLU A 13 -8.91 13.68 -10.42
CA GLU A 13 -9.62 14.91 -10.79
C GLU A 13 -8.86 16.12 -10.27
N ARG A 14 -8.65 17.09 -11.16
CA ARG A 14 -7.87 18.30 -10.87
C ARG A 14 -8.74 19.53 -10.79
N ALA A 15 -9.91 19.50 -11.44
CA ALA A 15 -10.88 20.57 -11.32
C ALA A 15 -11.44 20.55 -9.89
N PRO A 16 -11.43 21.68 -9.18
CA PRO A 16 -12.13 21.80 -7.91
C PRO A 16 -13.61 21.51 -8.11
N THR A 17 -14.22 20.80 -7.16
CA THR A 17 -15.67 20.53 -7.14
C THR A 17 -16.45 21.71 -6.57
N ASP A 18 -16.09 22.94 -6.95
CA ASP A 18 -16.81 24.15 -6.56
C ASP A 18 -18.04 24.40 -7.47
N PHE A 19 -18.97 25.21 -6.97
CA PHE A 19 -20.23 25.52 -7.66
C PHE A 19 -20.05 26.44 -8.88
N GLU A 20 -18.84 26.92 -9.14
CA GLU A 20 -18.54 27.88 -10.23
C GLU A 20 -18.16 27.17 -11.54
N ASN A 21 -17.91 25.86 -11.50
CA ASN A 21 -17.60 25.06 -12.69
C ASN A 21 -18.87 24.56 -13.42
N GLU A 22 -18.87 24.64 -14.75
CA GLU A 22 -19.97 24.19 -15.61
C GLU A 22 -20.24 22.67 -15.48
N THR A 23 -19.21 21.89 -15.13
CA THR A 23 -19.27 20.45 -14.91
C THR A 23 -18.65 20.09 -13.57
N LEU A 24 -19.40 19.35 -12.74
CA LEU A 24 -18.96 18.93 -11.40
C LEU A 24 -17.75 17.98 -11.44
N LEU A 25 -17.58 17.21 -12.52
CA LEU A 25 -16.50 16.24 -12.71
C LEU A 25 -16.20 16.04 -14.20
N HIS A 26 -14.99 15.56 -14.50
CA HIS A 26 -14.51 15.25 -15.86
C HIS A 26 -14.15 13.75 -15.99
N PRO A 27 -15.13 12.83 -16.05
CA PRO A 27 -14.87 11.38 -16.07
C PRO A 27 -14.01 10.91 -17.26
N GLU A 28 -14.01 11.67 -18.36
CA GLU A 28 -13.16 11.45 -19.52
C GLU A 28 -11.66 11.52 -19.19
N ALA A 29 -11.26 12.27 -18.16
CA ALA A 29 -9.88 12.30 -17.67
C ALA A 29 -9.42 10.92 -17.17
N GLY A 30 -10.34 10.09 -16.67
CA GLY A 30 -10.07 8.70 -16.30
C GLY A 30 -9.86 7.76 -17.48
N ARG A 31 -10.12 8.20 -18.72
CA ARG A 31 -9.95 7.38 -19.94
C ARG A 31 -8.63 7.65 -20.67
N VAL A 32 -7.88 8.66 -20.25
CA VAL A 32 -6.59 9.06 -20.84
C VAL A 32 -5.50 9.13 -19.78
N ALA A 33 -4.24 9.01 -20.18
CA ALA A 33 -3.12 9.18 -19.23
C ALA A 33 -3.03 10.65 -18.75
N PRO A 34 -2.65 10.91 -17.47
CA PRO A 34 -2.28 9.94 -16.44
C PRO A 34 -3.47 9.33 -15.67
N GLY A 35 -4.68 9.86 -15.82
CA GLY A 35 -5.86 9.44 -15.05
C GLY A 35 -6.23 7.97 -15.26
N LEU A 36 -6.08 7.43 -16.47
CA LEU A 36 -6.28 6.02 -16.79
C LEU A 36 -5.33 5.09 -16.01
N VAL A 37 -4.09 5.52 -15.79
CA VAL A 37 -3.10 4.74 -15.04
C VAL A 37 -3.50 4.68 -13.58
N LEU A 38 -3.93 5.82 -13.02
CA LEU A 38 -4.41 5.90 -11.64
C LEU A 38 -5.69 5.10 -11.43
N ALA A 39 -6.67 5.20 -12.35
CA ALA A 39 -7.92 4.45 -12.28
C ALA A 39 -7.67 2.94 -12.25
N ARG A 40 -6.78 2.44 -13.12
CA ARG A 40 -6.37 1.03 -13.13
C ARG A 40 -5.67 0.61 -11.83
N ALA A 41 -4.83 1.45 -11.26
CA ALA A 41 -4.17 1.17 -9.99
C ALA A 41 -5.17 1.05 -8.83
N TYR A 42 -6.18 1.93 -8.78
CA TYR A 42 -7.27 1.85 -7.79
C TYR A 42 -8.16 0.62 -7.99
N GLU A 43 -8.52 0.28 -9.23
CA GLU A 43 -9.27 -0.94 -9.55
C GLU A 43 -8.50 -2.20 -9.12
N HIS A 44 -7.19 -2.25 -9.40
CA HIS A 44 -6.35 -3.36 -8.98
C HIS A 44 -6.28 -3.47 -7.45
N LEU A 45 -6.07 -2.35 -6.74
CA LEU A 45 -6.07 -2.33 -5.28
C LEU A 45 -7.40 -2.86 -4.71
N ALA A 46 -8.54 -2.47 -5.28
CA ALA A 46 -9.85 -2.94 -4.87
C ALA A 46 -10.01 -4.46 -5.05
N SER A 47 -9.52 -5.00 -6.17
CA SER A 47 -9.52 -6.46 -6.44
C SER A 47 -8.69 -7.22 -5.41
N CYS A 48 -7.45 -6.78 -5.17
CA CYS A 48 -6.54 -7.34 -4.18
C CYS A 48 -7.14 -7.32 -2.76
N TYR A 49 -7.80 -6.23 -2.39
CA TYR A 49 -8.38 -6.05 -1.06
C TYR A 49 -9.59 -6.97 -0.81
N GLY A 50 -10.33 -7.35 -1.85
CA GLY A 50 -11.43 -8.33 -1.75
C GLY A 50 -10.97 -9.68 -1.17
N ASP A 51 -9.74 -10.09 -1.51
CA ASP A 51 -9.18 -11.39 -1.15
C ASP A 51 -8.50 -11.42 0.23
N TRP A 52 -8.23 -10.25 0.83
CA TRP A 52 -7.47 -10.14 2.06
C TRP A 52 -8.37 -10.01 3.28
N LYS A 53 -8.89 -11.12 3.81
CA LYS A 53 -9.69 -11.15 5.05
C LYS A 53 -9.03 -10.38 6.22
N VAL A 54 -7.70 -10.41 6.28
CA VAL A 54 -6.88 -9.67 7.27
C VAL A 54 -7.06 -8.15 7.17
N ALA A 55 -7.26 -7.60 5.97
CA ALA A 55 -7.41 -6.17 5.77
C ALA A 55 -8.74 -5.65 6.35
N HIS A 56 -9.77 -6.52 6.39
CA HIS A 56 -11.11 -6.21 6.89
C HIS A 56 -11.26 -6.41 8.40
N ARG A 57 -10.66 -7.47 8.94
CA ARG A 57 -10.94 -7.94 10.32
C ARG A 57 -9.70 -8.06 11.20
N GLY A 58 -8.51 -7.81 10.65
CA GLY A 58 -7.27 -7.90 11.40
C GLY A 58 -7.12 -6.77 12.40
N ARG A 59 -6.48 -7.07 13.54
CA ARG A 59 -5.96 -6.06 14.47
C ARG A 59 -4.81 -5.33 13.80
N ILE A 60 -4.55 -4.08 14.19
CA ILE A 60 -3.45 -3.28 13.65
C ILE A 60 -2.35 -3.11 14.70
N TYR A 61 -1.11 -3.25 14.28
CA TYR A 61 0.10 -2.93 15.04
C TYR A 61 0.92 -1.94 14.23
N TYR A 62 1.27 -0.78 14.81
CA TYR A 62 2.10 0.22 14.16
C TYR A 62 3.56 0.01 14.55
N HIS A 63 4.42 -0.16 13.55
CA HIS A 63 5.88 -0.26 13.73
C HIS A 63 6.55 1.11 13.71
N ARG A 64 6.01 1.99 12.87
CA ARG A 64 6.42 3.39 12.71
C ARG A 64 5.16 4.19 12.37
N ASP A 65 5.02 5.36 12.95
CA ASP A 65 3.92 6.28 12.64
C ASP A 65 4.41 7.46 11.80
N ILE A 66 3.49 8.40 11.52
CA ILE A 66 3.75 9.58 10.71
C ILE A 66 4.62 10.64 11.40
N ASP A 67 4.73 10.56 12.73
CA ASP A 67 5.50 11.52 13.54
C ASP A 67 6.98 11.13 13.60
N ALA A 68 7.35 9.97 13.06
CA ALA A 68 8.75 9.58 12.88
C ALA A 68 9.47 10.48 11.84
N ASP A 69 10.63 11.00 12.22
CA ASP A 69 11.46 11.89 11.38
C ASP A 69 11.85 11.28 10.01
N ASP A 70 11.80 9.96 9.87
CA ASP A 70 12.21 9.25 8.66
C ASP A 70 11.17 9.24 7.54
N ARG A 71 9.96 9.74 7.84
CA ARG A 71 8.78 9.79 6.95
C ARG A 71 8.32 8.41 6.48
N ILE A 72 8.52 7.38 7.29
CA ILE A 72 8.02 6.04 7.01
C ILE A 72 6.82 5.73 7.89
N LEU A 73 5.68 5.47 7.25
CA LEU A 73 4.56 4.82 7.91
C LEU A 73 4.66 3.32 7.67
N ALA A 74 4.76 2.53 8.75
CA ALA A 74 4.79 1.08 8.66
C ALA A 74 3.89 0.44 9.70
N TYR A 75 3.01 -0.45 9.26
CA TYR A 75 2.08 -1.15 10.14
C TYR A 75 1.83 -2.57 9.67
N THR A 76 1.28 -3.39 10.54
CA THR A 76 0.84 -4.74 10.21
C THR A 76 -0.59 -4.92 10.65
N ARG A 77 -1.45 -5.34 9.72
CA ARG A 77 -2.76 -5.89 10.04
C ARG A 77 -2.64 -7.39 10.18
N TYR A 78 -3.17 -7.98 11.25
CA TYR A 78 -2.97 -9.40 11.54
C TYR A 78 -4.18 -10.07 12.18
N THR A 79 -4.27 -11.38 11.96
CA THR A 79 -5.18 -12.31 12.62
C THR A 79 -4.36 -13.41 13.30
N ALA A 80 -5.05 -14.43 13.81
CA ALA A 80 -4.40 -15.60 14.44
C ALA A 80 -3.53 -16.44 13.47
N SER A 81 -3.61 -16.24 12.15
CA SER A 81 -2.90 -17.10 11.18
C SER A 81 -2.39 -16.39 9.91
N ALA A 82 -2.69 -15.11 9.75
CA ALA A 82 -2.26 -14.33 8.59
C ALA A 82 -1.95 -12.89 8.99
N ALA A 83 -1.10 -12.23 8.22
CA ALA A 83 -0.82 -10.81 8.38
C ALA A 83 -0.58 -10.13 7.03
N LEU A 84 -0.76 -8.81 7.01
CA LEU A 84 -0.49 -7.91 5.91
C LEU A 84 0.39 -6.80 6.46
N VAL A 85 1.63 -6.76 6.01
CA VAL A 85 2.60 -5.71 6.32
C VAL A 85 2.45 -4.62 5.28
N ALA A 86 2.28 -3.38 5.72
CA ALA A 86 2.23 -2.20 4.87
C ALA A 86 3.41 -1.30 5.21
N VAL A 87 4.13 -0.85 4.18
CA VAL A 87 5.20 0.14 4.29
C VAL A 87 4.97 1.22 3.25
N HIS A 88 4.91 2.46 3.73
CA HIS A 88 4.73 3.66 2.93
C HIS A 88 5.92 4.58 3.17
N ASN A 89 6.55 5.02 2.08
CA ASN A 89 7.52 6.10 2.13
C ASN A 89 6.82 7.42 1.78
N LEU A 90 6.75 8.34 2.73
CA LEU A 90 6.15 9.66 2.56
C LEU A 90 7.20 10.73 2.22
N ASP A 91 8.47 10.34 2.10
CA ASP A 91 9.56 11.18 1.61
C ASP A 91 9.48 11.27 0.07
N ILE A 92 9.57 12.50 -0.46
CA ILE A 92 9.52 12.78 -1.90
C ILE A 92 10.90 12.68 -2.58
N HIS A 93 11.98 12.59 -1.80
CA HIS A 93 13.35 12.65 -2.28
C HIS A 93 14.14 11.38 -2.02
N ARG A 94 13.93 10.72 -0.88
CA ARG A 94 14.84 9.68 -0.40
C ARG A 94 14.21 8.30 -0.37
N SER A 95 14.91 7.32 -0.93
CA SER A 95 14.62 5.91 -0.68
C SER A 95 14.96 5.54 0.77
N ARG A 96 14.22 4.57 1.31
CA ARG A 96 14.40 4.07 2.67
C ARG A 96 14.47 2.55 2.66
N ARG A 97 15.23 2.00 3.61
CA ARG A 97 15.18 0.58 3.97
C ARG A 97 14.76 0.49 5.42
N VAL A 98 13.72 -0.28 5.69
CA VAL A 98 13.20 -0.49 7.04
C VAL A 98 13.18 -1.98 7.37
N THR A 99 13.49 -2.30 8.61
CA THR A 99 13.32 -3.65 9.15
C THR A 99 12.03 -3.66 9.96
N ILE A 100 11.12 -4.55 9.61
CA ILE A 100 9.84 -4.74 10.30
C ILE A 100 9.96 -5.96 11.21
N PRO A 101 10.00 -5.78 12.55
CA PRO A 101 10.03 -6.90 13.49
C PRO A 101 8.69 -7.65 13.44
N LEU A 102 8.75 -8.98 13.50
CA LEU A 102 7.60 -9.88 13.38
C LEU A 102 7.52 -10.92 14.51
N ASP A 103 8.41 -10.82 15.50
CA ASP A 103 8.53 -11.69 16.67
C ASP A 103 7.33 -11.59 17.63
N TRP A 104 6.61 -10.48 17.60
CA TRP A 104 5.37 -10.26 18.37
C TRP A 104 4.14 -10.97 17.76
N LEU A 105 4.23 -11.52 16.54
CA LEU A 105 3.14 -12.30 15.98
C LEU A 105 2.98 -13.61 16.77
N PRO A 106 1.74 -14.10 16.98
CA PRO A 106 1.50 -15.33 17.73
C PRO A 106 1.89 -16.61 16.96
N TRP A 107 2.46 -16.46 15.75
CA TRP A 107 2.91 -17.51 14.86
C TRP A 107 4.12 -17.00 14.07
N THR A 108 4.96 -17.91 13.62
CA THR A 108 6.15 -17.58 12.83
C THR A 108 5.80 -17.48 11.35
N PRO A 109 6.01 -16.32 10.69
CA PRO A 109 5.84 -16.22 9.25
C PRO A 109 6.83 -17.12 8.52
N GLN A 110 6.32 -17.97 7.64
CA GLN A 110 7.16 -18.85 6.81
C GLN A 110 7.21 -18.40 5.35
N LYS A 111 6.20 -17.66 4.89
CA LYS A 111 6.12 -17.10 3.54
C LYS A 111 5.77 -15.62 3.58
N SER A 112 6.43 -14.85 2.70
CA SER A 112 6.16 -13.44 2.47
C SER A 112 5.99 -13.19 0.97
N ASP A 113 4.77 -12.84 0.57
CA ASP A 113 4.44 -12.53 -0.82
C ASP A 113 4.24 -11.02 -0.98
N LEU A 114 4.93 -10.36 -1.92
CA LEU A 114 4.61 -8.99 -2.32
C LEU A 114 3.27 -9.01 -3.07
N VAL A 115 2.25 -8.39 -2.48
CA VAL A 115 0.88 -8.43 -3.01
C VAL A 115 0.42 -7.09 -3.58
N PHE A 116 1.15 -6.00 -3.32
CA PHE A 116 0.92 -4.70 -3.95
C PHE A 116 2.20 -3.87 -3.96
N ASP A 117 2.50 -3.25 -5.10
CA ASP A 117 3.58 -2.28 -5.27
C ASP A 117 3.07 -1.11 -6.11
N SER A 118 2.89 0.06 -5.48
CA SER A 118 2.39 1.26 -6.16
C SER A 118 3.22 1.68 -7.38
N TYR A 119 4.54 1.50 -7.36
CA TYR A 119 5.38 1.86 -8.52
C TYR A 119 5.12 0.92 -9.69
N ALA A 120 5.05 -0.39 -9.44
CA ALA A 120 4.71 -1.37 -10.46
C ALA A 120 3.33 -1.09 -11.07
N GLN A 121 2.34 -0.71 -10.25
CA GLN A 121 1.00 -0.33 -10.73
C GLN A 121 0.99 0.93 -11.59
N LEU A 122 1.89 1.88 -11.29
CA LEU A 122 2.02 3.14 -12.02
C LEU A 122 3.00 3.05 -13.21
N GLY A 123 3.57 1.87 -13.48
CA GLY A 123 4.57 1.69 -14.54
C GLY A 123 5.91 2.39 -14.26
N LEU A 124 6.20 2.67 -12.98
CA LEU A 124 7.44 3.32 -12.53
C LEU A 124 8.51 2.26 -12.25
N THR A 125 9.74 2.53 -12.65
CA THR A 125 10.89 1.67 -12.33
C THR A 125 11.45 2.00 -10.95
N THR A 126 11.80 0.96 -10.20
CA THR A 126 12.56 1.10 -8.94
C THR A 126 14.00 0.69 -9.21
N THR A 127 14.96 1.47 -8.73
CA THR A 127 16.38 1.15 -8.92
C THR A 127 16.95 0.28 -7.80
N ASP A 128 16.31 0.18 -6.62
CA ASP A 128 16.76 -0.69 -5.53
C ASP A 128 15.73 -0.83 -4.41
N ALA A 129 15.30 -2.05 -4.10
CA ALA A 129 15.97 -2.93 -3.13
C ALA A 129 15.09 -4.18 -2.94
N GLU A 130 15.68 -5.35 -3.18
CA GLU A 130 15.05 -6.63 -2.88
C GLU A 130 14.74 -6.74 -1.38
N SER A 131 13.63 -7.40 -1.08
CA SER A 131 13.20 -7.66 0.29
C SER A 131 13.82 -8.98 0.73
N ASP A 132 14.62 -8.95 1.79
CA ASP A 132 15.25 -10.15 2.32
C ASP A 132 14.59 -10.49 3.67
N PRO A 133 13.85 -11.61 3.77
CA PRO A 133 13.32 -12.08 5.05
C PRO A 133 14.50 -12.54 5.93
N THR A 134 14.86 -11.73 6.90
CA THR A 134 15.85 -12.10 7.92
C THR A 134 15.18 -12.77 9.12
N GLN A 135 15.91 -13.55 9.91
CA GLN A 135 15.40 -14.12 11.17
C GLN A 135 14.91 -13.04 12.18
N GLN A 136 15.25 -11.77 11.98
CA GLN A 136 14.89 -10.64 12.85
C GLN A 136 13.69 -9.83 12.35
N GLY A 137 13.13 -10.19 11.19
CA GLY A 137 12.04 -9.45 10.56
C GLY A 137 12.19 -9.30 9.05
N ALA A 138 11.20 -8.67 8.42
CA ALA A 138 11.22 -8.40 6.99
C ALA A 138 11.98 -7.09 6.72
N ARG A 139 13.07 -7.17 5.95
CA ARG A 139 13.78 -5.97 5.48
C ARG A 139 13.16 -5.52 4.16
N ILE A 140 12.61 -4.31 4.14
CA ILE A 140 11.82 -3.79 3.02
C ILE A 140 12.45 -2.48 2.55
N GLY A 141 12.77 -2.41 1.25
CA GLY A 141 13.13 -1.17 0.59
C GLY A 141 11.92 -0.51 -0.06
N VAL A 142 11.83 0.81 0.07
CA VAL A 142 10.80 1.65 -0.52
C VAL A 142 11.42 2.91 -1.13
N ALA A 143 11.15 3.14 -2.42
CA ALA A 143 11.49 4.36 -3.14
C ALA A 143 10.65 5.55 -2.66
N PRO A 144 10.97 6.80 -3.05
CA PRO A 144 10.19 7.98 -2.66
C PRO A 144 8.71 7.84 -3.04
N LEU A 145 7.79 8.22 -2.16
CA LEU A 145 6.33 8.10 -2.38
C LEU A 145 5.82 6.68 -2.71
N GLN A 146 6.63 5.64 -2.51
CA GLN A 146 6.23 4.27 -2.79
C GLN A 146 5.50 3.64 -1.60
N THR A 147 4.42 2.92 -1.91
CA THR A 147 3.77 1.94 -1.03
C THR A 147 4.05 0.53 -1.50
N ARG A 148 4.40 -0.35 -0.55
CA ARG A 148 4.49 -1.81 -0.74
C ARG A 148 3.71 -2.55 0.34
N LEU A 149 2.97 -3.58 -0.07
CA LEU A 149 2.21 -4.46 0.81
C LEU A 149 2.67 -5.90 0.66
N TYR A 150 2.93 -6.56 1.79
CA TYR A 150 3.36 -7.96 1.84
C TYR A 150 2.36 -8.78 2.63
N ARG A 151 1.93 -9.90 2.05
CA ARG A 151 1.12 -10.89 2.74
C ARG A 151 2.03 -11.91 3.41
N LEU A 152 1.78 -12.13 4.69
CA LEU A 152 2.44 -13.14 5.51
C LEU A 152 1.43 -14.24 5.85
N SER A 153 1.86 -15.49 5.78
CA SER A 153 1.07 -16.64 6.21
C SER A 153 1.90 -17.61 7.03
N ALA A 154 1.27 -18.18 8.06
CA ALA A 154 1.73 -19.43 8.63
C ALA A 154 1.51 -20.55 7.59
N THR A 155 2.48 -21.43 7.39
CA THR A 155 2.25 -22.63 6.58
C THR A 155 1.27 -23.50 7.32
N LEU A 156 0.17 -23.89 6.66
CA LEU A 156 -0.73 -24.91 7.21
C LEU A 156 0.05 -26.23 7.19
N SER A 157 0.38 -26.73 8.38
CA SER A 157 0.75 -28.14 8.60
C SER A 157 -0.45 -29.04 8.33
#